data_AF-A0A965AGN6-F1
#
_entry.id   AF-A0A965AGN6-F1
#
_cell.length_a   1.000
_cell.length_b   1.000
_cell.length_c   1.000
_cell.angle_alpha   90.00
_cell.angle_beta   90.00
_cell.angle_gamma   90.00
#
_symmetry.space_group_name_H-M   'P 1'
#
loop_
_entity.id
_entity.type
_entity.pdbx_description
1 polymer ?
#
loop_
_entity_poly.entity_id
_entity_poly.type
_entity_poly.pdbx_seq_one_letter_code
_entity_poly.pdbx_strand_id
1 'polypeptide(L)'
;MIDPISALAGIQSAVALVKKISKTVDDVSSLGPVLGKYFDAKSTATKAAVEAKRSGTSSSMGAAIQIEMALDQTKQFEKELQLLFMQAGKIDVWNNIKARAAAMDLEAAREAKKEKEARRRKKKQIFEALEMAFAITLIILFLIGAIWGSYEMIQYCKTTGSCGR
;
A
#
# COMPACT_ATOMS: atom_id res chain seq x y z
N MET A 1 -2.84 -8.46 -4.75
CA MET A 1 -3.41 -7.44 -5.66
C MET A 1 -4.88 -7.39 -5.36
N ILE A 2 -5.41 -6.20 -5.08
CA ILE A 2 -6.85 -6.05 -4.85
C ILE A 2 -7.50 -6.03 -6.24
N ASP A 3 -8.30 -7.04 -6.52
CA ASP A 3 -8.97 -7.13 -7.80
C ASP A 3 -10.11 -6.09 -7.83
N PRO A 4 -10.17 -5.20 -8.84
CA PRO A 4 -11.24 -4.22 -9.01
C PRO A 4 -12.64 -4.81 -8.83
N ILE A 5 -12.85 -6.04 -9.30
CA ILE A 5 -14.13 -6.76 -9.25
C ILE A 5 -14.45 -7.19 -7.81
N SER A 6 -13.44 -7.64 -7.06
CA SER A 6 -13.59 -8.01 -5.64
C SER A 6 -13.93 -6.79 -4.77
N ALA A 7 -13.30 -5.65 -5.04
CA ALA A 7 -13.62 -4.39 -4.37
C ALA A 7 -15.06 -3.91 -4.66
N LEU A 8 -15.52 -4.09 -5.90
CA LEU A 8 -16.89 -3.80 -6.33
C LEU A 8 -17.93 -4.69 -5.63
N ALA A 9 -17.68 -6.00 -5.58
CA ALA A 9 -18.55 -6.96 -4.92
C ALA A 9 -18.66 -6.68 -3.40
N GLY A 10 -17.57 -6.26 -2.76
CA GLY A 10 -17.55 -5.82 -1.37
C GLY A 10 -18.45 -4.61 -1.11
N ILE A 11 -18.38 -3.60 -1.98
CA ILE A 11 -19.26 -2.42 -1.88
C ILE A 11 -20.73 -2.82 -2.08
N GLN A 12 -21.04 -3.56 -3.14
CA GLN A 12 -22.43 -3.92 -3.47
C GLN A 12 -23.08 -4.78 -2.39
N SER A 13 -22.33 -5.73 -1.82
CA SER A 13 -22.80 -6.56 -0.70
C SER A 13 -23.05 -5.74 0.56
N ALA A 14 -22.17 -4.79 0.89
CA ALA A 14 -22.37 -3.89 2.02
C ALA A 14 -23.59 -2.98 1.82
N VAL A 15 -23.78 -2.43 0.62
CA VAL A 15 -24.97 -1.63 0.25
C VAL A 15 -26.25 -2.46 0.40
N ALA A 16 -26.25 -3.69 -0.11
CA ALA A 16 -27.40 -4.59 0.02
C ALA A 16 -27.71 -4.92 1.48
N LEU A 17 -26.67 -5.11 2.31
CA LEU A 17 -26.84 -5.37 3.74
C LEU A 17 -27.47 -4.17 4.46
N VAL A 18 -26.98 -2.95 4.19
CA VAL A 18 -27.55 -1.73 4.78
C VAL A 18 -29.00 -1.53 4.34
N LYS A 19 -29.30 -1.69 3.04
CA LYS A 19 -30.69 -1.56 2.52
C LYS A 19 -31.62 -2.62 3.12
N LYS A 20 -31.12 -3.84 3.37
CA LYS A 20 -31.90 -4.89 4.01
C LYS A 20 -32.19 -4.53 5.46
N ILE A 21 -31.18 -4.09 6.22
CA ILE A 21 -31.35 -3.76 7.63
C ILE A 21 -32.17 -2.49 7.81
N SER A 22 -32.02 -1.48 6.96
CA SER A 22 -32.84 -0.26 7.00
C SER A 22 -34.32 -0.51 6.71
N LYS A 23 -34.66 -1.59 5.99
CA LYS A 23 -36.05 -2.02 5.77
C LYS A 23 -36.61 -2.89 6.90
N THR A 24 -35.75 -3.49 7.72
CA THR A 24 -36.14 -4.46 8.74
C THR A 24 -36.03 -3.89 10.15
N VAL A 25 -35.23 -2.84 10.34
CA VAL A 25 -34.91 -2.20 11.62
C VAL A 25 -34.86 -0.69 11.40
N ASP A 26 -35.83 0.04 11.95
CA ASP A 26 -35.85 1.52 11.96
C ASP A 26 -34.74 2.13 12.85
N ASP A 27 -34.12 1.29 13.69
CA ASP A 27 -33.05 1.70 14.59
C ASP A 27 -31.72 1.91 13.86
N VAL A 28 -31.50 3.17 13.52
CA VAL A 28 -30.27 3.75 12.99
C VAL A 28 -29.01 3.33 13.78
N SER A 29 -29.19 2.99 15.06
CA SER A 29 -28.19 2.48 16.00
C SER A 29 -27.58 1.14 15.56
N SER A 30 -28.42 0.24 15.02
CA SER A 30 -28.02 -1.11 14.58
C SER A 30 -27.30 -1.11 13.24
N LEU A 31 -27.34 0.02 12.52
CA LEU A 31 -26.59 0.21 11.29
C LEU A 31 -25.10 0.46 11.53
N GLY A 32 -24.67 0.80 12.76
CA GLY A 32 -23.27 1.14 13.08
C GLY A 32 -22.23 0.12 12.59
N PRO A 33 -22.33 -1.17 12.95
CA PRO A 33 -21.39 -2.21 12.52
C PRO A 33 -21.37 -2.44 11.00
N VAL A 34 -22.52 -2.27 10.35
CA VAL A 34 -22.69 -2.49 8.91
C VAL A 34 -22.18 -1.31 8.11
N LEU A 35 -22.46 -0.11 8.60
CA LEU A 35 -21.99 1.13 8.05
C LEU A 35 -20.46 1.25 8.20
N GLY A 36 -19.89 0.73 9.29
CA GLY A 36 -18.44 0.53 9.44
C GLY A 36 -17.85 -0.36 8.32
N LYS A 37 -18.42 -1.56 8.12
CA LYS A 37 -18.01 -2.46 7.03
C LYS A 37 -18.15 -1.82 5.64
N TYR A 38 -19.19 -1.02 5.43
CA TYR A 38 -19.38 -0.26 4.20
C TYR A 38 -18.27 0.77 3.98
N PHE A 39 -17.94 1.57 5.01
CA PHE A 39 -16.86 2.57 4.91
C PHE A 39 -15.48 1.92 4.74
N ASP A 40 -15.21 0.78 5.37
CA ASP A 40 -13.98 0.02 5.18
C ASP A 40 -13.86 -0.53 3.75
N ALA A 41 -14.95 -1.10 3.21
CA ALA A 41 -15.01 -1.57 1.83
C ALA A 41 -14.81 -0.41 0.84
N LYS A 42 -15.43 0.75 1.09
CA LYS A 42 -15.26 1.97 0.29
C LYS A 42 -13.82 2.47 0.31
N SER A 43 -13.17 2.53 1.47
CA SER A 43 -11.77 2.96 1.59
C SER A 43 -10.83 2.01 0.83
N THR A 44 -11.06 0.70 0.93
CA THR A 44 -10.29 -0.32 0.21
C THR A 44 -10.45 -0.20 -1.31
N ALA A 45 -11.69 -0.04 -1.79
CA ALA A 45 -11.97 0.15 -3.21
C ALA A 45 -11.41 1.47 -3.75
N THR A 46 -11.44 2.54 -2.97
CA THR A 46 -10.86 3.84 -3.36
C THR A 46 -9.34 3.75 -3.48
N LYS A 47 -8.67 3.02 -2.57
CA LYS A 47 -7.24 2.74 -2.67
C LYS A 47 -6.92 1.92 -3.93
N ALA A 48 -7.73 0.91 -4.24
CA ALA A 48 -7.66 0.14 -5.48
C ALA A 48 -7.75 1.04 -6.72
N ALA A 49 -8.70 1.97 -6.72
CA ALA A 49 -8.93 2.94 -7.80
C ALA A 49 -7.68 3.78 -8.08
N VAL A 50 -7.11 4.34 -7.01
CA VAL A 50 -5.95 5.23 -7.10
C VAL A 50 -4.71 4.45 -7.56
N GLU A 51 -4.57 3.20 -7.15
CA GLU A 51 -3.48 2.34 -7.59
C GLU A 51 -3.62 1.92 -9.06
N ALA A 52 -4.82 1.54 -9.50
CA ALA A 52 -5.14 1.25 -10.89
C ALA A 52 -4.95 2.49 -11.80
N LYS A 53 -5.32 3.67 -11.33
CA LYS A 53 -5.11 4.94 -12.06
C LYS A 53 -3.62 5.31 -12.15
N ARG A 54 -2.81 4.94 -11.15
CA ARG A 54 -1.36 5.19 -11.14
C ARG A 54 -0.57 4.20 -12.00
N SER A 55 -1.07 2.99 -12.23
CA SER A 55 -0.34 1.97 -12.98
C SER A 55 -0.38 2.18 -14.50
N GLY A 56 -1.35 2.92 -15.05
CA GLY A 56 -1.29 3.51 -16.40
C GLY A 56 -1.28 2.54 -17.60
N THR A 57 -1.34 1.23 -17.39
CA THR A 57 -1.36 0.21 -18.45
C THR A 57 -2.73 0.18 -19.15
N SER A 58 -2.84 -0.09 -20.45
CA SER A 58 -4.12 -0.09 -21.21
C SER A 58 -5.20 -1.04 -20.63
N SER A 59 -4.79 -2.13 -19.97
CA SER A 59 -5.66 -3.04 -19.20
C SER A 59 -6.17 -2.46 -17.87
N SER A 60 -5.57 -1.37 -17.38
CA SER A 60 -5.98 -0.65 -16.16
C SER A 60 -7.07 0.40 -16.40
N MET A 61 -7.33 0.82 -17.64
CA MET A 61 -8.38 1.81 -17.95
C MET A 61 -9.79 1.21 -17.79
N GLY A 62 -10.01 -0.01 -18.26
CA GLY A 62 -11.28 -0.73 -18.04
C GLY A 62 -11.56 -0.97 -16.55
N ALA A 63 -10.53 -1.32 -15.79
CA ALA A 63 -10.58 -1.40 -14.34
C ALA A 63 -10.88 -0.04 -13.70
N ALA A 64 -10.21 1.03 -14.14
CA ALA A 64 -10.44 2.38 -13.63
C ALA A 64 -11.88 2.85 -13.89
N ILE A 65 -12.43 2.62 -15.10
CA ILE A 65 -13.82 2.98 -15.43
C ILE A 65 -14.82 2.22 -14.56
N GLN A 66 -14.63 0.91 -14.37
CA GLN A 66 -15.51 0.12 -13.49
C GLN A 66 -15.47 0.64 -12.05
N ILE A 67 -14.28 1.01 -11.57
CA ILE A 67 -14.14 1.55 -10.21
C ILE A 67 -14.76 2.94 -10.09
N GLU A 68 -14.60 3.84 -11.08
CA GLU A 68 -15.26 5.15 -11.07
C GLU A 68 -16.79 5.02 -11.08
N MET A 69 -17.33 4.06 -11.83
CA MET A 69 -18.76 3.75 -11.83
C MET A 69 -19.23 3.24 -10.46
N ALA A 70 -18.42 2.38 -9.82
CA ALA A 70 -18.68 1.91 -8.47
C ALA A 70 -18.62 3.04 -7.43
N LEU A 71 -17.66 3.96 -7.59
CA LEU A 71 -17.56 5.16 -6.76
C LEU A 71 -18.79 6.05 -6.94
N ASP A 72 -19.31 6.19 -8.16
CA ASP A 72 -20.55 6.93 -8.37
C ASP A 72 -21.76 6.25 -7.71
N GLN A 73 -21.86 4.92 -7.82
CA GLN A 73 -22.87 4.14 -7.08
C GLN A 73 -22.76 4.33 -5.56
N THR A 74 -21.54 4.41 -5.00
CA THR A 74 -21.37 4.71 -3.58
C THR A 74 -21.88 6.10 -3.20
N LYS A 75 -21.66 7.12 -4.04
CA LYS A 75 -22.16 8.47 -3.80
C LYS A 75 -23.68 8.53 -3.83
N GLN A 76 -24.30 7.82 -4.78
CA GLN A 76 -25.77 7.75 -4.86
C GLN A 76 -26.35 7.09 -3.61
N PHE A 77 -25.72 6.01 -3.13
CA PHE A 77 -26.11 5.34 -1.91
C PHE A 77 -25.93 6.20 -0.65
N GLU A 78 -24.86 7.01 -0.56
CA GLU A 78 -24.70 7.98 0.53
C GLU A 78 -25.79 9.04 0.55
N LYS A 79 -26.27 9.48 -0.61
CA LYS A 79 -27.42 10.42 -0.70
C LYS A 79 -28.72 9.76 -0.25
N GLU A 80 -28.98 8.52 -0.67
CA GLU A 80 -30.14 7.74 -0.20
C GLU A 80 -30.08 7.55 1.32
N LEU A 81 -28.91 7.19 1.87
CA LEU A 81 -28.72 7.08 3.31
C LEU A 81 -28.92 8.41 4.02
N GLN A 82 -28.37 9.49 3.50
CA GLN A 82 -28.57 10.81 4.08
C GLN A 82 -30.06 11.15 4.16
N LEU A 83 -30.84 10.87 3.11
CA LEU A 83 -32.28 11.09 3.12
C LEU A 83 -32.97 10.24 4.20
N LEU A 84 -32.60 8.96 4.37
CA LEU A 84 -33.13 8.09 5.42
C LEU A 84 -32.80 8.62 6.83
N PHE A 85 -31.55 9.06 7.07
CA PHE A 85 -31.15 9.65 8.35
C PHE A 85 -31.83 11.02 8.61
N MET A 86 -32.12 11.79 7.55
CA MET A 86 -32.90 13.03 7.65
C MET A 86 -34.37 12.74 8.00
N GLN A 87 -34.99 11.75 7.35
CA GLN A 87 -36.36 11.31 7.65
C GLN A 87 -36.49 10.77 9.08
N ALA A 88 -35.47 10.03 9.56
CA ALA A 88 -35.40 9.53 10.93
C ALA A 88 -35.04 10.61 11.98
N GLY A 89 -34.79 11.86 11.57
CA GLY A 89 -34.42 12.95 12.50
C GLY A 89 -33.06 12.79 13.17
N LYS A 90 -32.18 11.91 12.67
CA LYS A 90 -30.85 11.59 13.24
C LYS A 90 -29.71 12.12 12.36
N ILE A 91 -29.86 13.33 11.80
CA ILE A 91 -28.86 13.93 10.92
C ILE A 91 -27.52 14.18 11.62
N ASP A 92 -27.53 14.44 12.92
CA ASP A 92 -26.31 14.67 13.72
C ASP A 92 -25.44 13.41 13.82
N VAL A 93 -26.06 12.23 13.89
CA VAL A 93 -25.35 10.95 13.89
C VAL A 93 -24.68 10.72 12.55
N TRP A 94 -25.38 10.99 11.44
CA TRP A 94 -24.80 10.92 10.09
C TRP A 94 -23.59 11.85 9.93
N ASN A 95 -23.71 13.09 10.40
CA ASN A 95 -22.61 14.06 10.35
C ASN A 95 -21.42 13.62 11.19
N ASN A 96 -21.64 13.11 12.40
CA ASN A 96 -20.59 12.56 13.26
C ASN A 96 -19.89 11.35 12.63
N ILE A 97 -20.65 10.46 11.98
CA ILE A 97 -20.09 9.30 11.26
C ILE A 97 -19.21 9.77 10.10
N LYS A 98 -19.67 10.73 9.29
CA LYS A 98 -18.86 11.30 8.21
C LYS A 98 -17.61 12.00 8.72
N ALA A 99 -17.71 12.76 9.81
CA ALA A 99 -16.55 13.42 10.42
C ALA A 99 -15.50 12.39 10.89
N ARG A 100 -15.95 11.29 11.49
CA ARG A 100 -15.07 10.20 11.93
C ARG A 100 -14.46 9.43 10.76
N ALA A 101 -15.23 9.16 9.70
CA ALA A 101 -14.71 8.55 8.48
C ALA A 101 -13.62 9.43 7.84
N ALA A 102 -13.84 10.74 7.75
CA ALA A 102 -12.85 11.68 7.21
C ALA A 102 -11.57 11.74 8.07
N ALA A 103 -11.71 11.69 9.40
CA ALA A 103 -10.57 11.62 10.31
C ALA A 103 -9.76 10.32 10.11
N MET A 104 -10.43 9.17 10.00
CA MET A 104 -9.78 7.87 9.76
C MET A 104 -9.08 7.82 8.39
N ASP A 105 -9.66 8.37 7.33
CA ASP A 105 -9.01 8.41 6.01
C ASP A 105 -7.72 9.28 6.04
N LEU A 106 -7.74 10.38 6.80
CA LEU A 106 -6.59 11.28 6.95
C LEU A 106 -5.47 10.63 7.80
N GLU A 107 -5.84 9.86 8.81
CA GLU A 107 -4.91 9.02 9.58
C GLU A 107 -4.31 7.91 8.73
N ALA A 108 -5.13 7.14 8.00
CA ALA A 108 -4.67 6.10 7.10
C ALA A 108 -3.73 6.64 6.00
N ALA A 109 -4.00 7.85 5.50
CA ALA A 109 -3.11 8.52 4.55
C ALA A 109 -1.75 8.90 5.19
N ARG A 110 -1.74 9.33 6.45
CA ARG A 110 -0.50 9.62 7.19
C ARG A 110 0.29 8.35 7.49
N GLU A 111 -0.37 7.29 7.94
CA GLU A 111 0.26 5.99 8.21
C GLU A 111 0.84 5.39 6.93
N ALA A 112 0.10 5.43 5.82
CA ALA A 112 0.60 4.96 4.53
C ALA A 112 1.85 5.73 4.06
N LYS A 113 1.96 7.03 4.37
CA LYS A 113 3.19 7.80 4.11
C LYS A 113 4.34 7.36 5.01
N LYS A 114 4.10 7.22 6.32
CA LYS A 114 5.10 6.74 7.29
C LYS A 114 5.64 5.36 6.93
N GLU A 115 4.76 4.43 6.55
CA GLU A 115 5.19 3.10 6.10
C GLU A 115 6.03 3.15 4.83
N LYS A 116 5.66 3.98 3.85
CA LYS A 116 6.44 4.15 2.62
C LYS A 116 7.83 4.71 2.92
N GLU A 117 7.92 5.69 3.82
CA GLU A 117 9.20 6.24 4.27
C GLU A 117 10.03 5.20 5.01
N ALA A 118 9.43 4.45 5.94
CA ALA A 118 10.11 3.36 6.65
C ALA A 118 10.62 2.28 5.70
N ARG A 119 9.81 1.85 4.71
CA ARG A 119 10.23 0.91 3.66
C ARG A 119 11.39 1.46 2.83
N ARG A 120 11.37 2.75 2.48
CA ARG A 120 12.47 3.41 1.75
C ARG A 120 13.75 3.45 2.60
N ARG A 121 13.66 3.78 3.89
CA ARG A 121 14.79 3.78 4.82
C ARG A 121 15.42 2.40 4.97
N LYS A 122 14.59 1.36 5.17
CA LYS A 122 15.07 -0.03 5.24
C LYS A 122 15.79 -0.46 3.96
N LYS A 123 15.27 -0.10 2.78
CA LYS A 123 15.96 -0.37 1.50
C LYS A 123 17.33 0.32 1.43
N LYS A 124 17.43 1.59 1.83
CA LYS A 124 18.71 2.31 1.85
C LYS A 124 19.73 1.64 2.78
N GLN A 125 19.32 1.26 3.99
CA GLN A 125 20.20 0.55 4.94
C GLN A 125 20.71 -0.78 4.38
N ILE A 126 19.87 -1.53 3.66
CA ILE A 126 20.30 -2.78 3.01
C ILE A 126 21.30 -2.49 1.89
N PHE A 127 21.07 -1.46 1.07
CA PHE A 127 22.01 -1.08 0.01
C PHE A 127 23.36 -0.60 0.58
N GLU A 128 23.35 0.24 1.61
CA GLU A 128 24.57 0.72 2.30
C GLU A 128 25.36 -0.44 2.92
N ALA A 129 24.68 -1.38 3.57
CA ALA A 129 25.33 -2.57 4.13
C ALA A 129 25.90 -3.50 3.05
N LEU A 130 25.19 -3.67 1.93
CA LEU A 130 25.65 -4.47 0.79
C LEU A 130 26.88 -3.84 0.14
N GLU A 131 26.88 -2.52 -0.09
CA GLU A 131 28.01 -1.79 -0.68
C GLU A 131 29.25 -1.87 0.20
N MET A 132 29.09 -1.66 1.51
CA MET A 132 30.18 -1.80 2.48
C MET A 132 30.73 -3.23 2.53
N ALA A 133 29.85 -4.24 2.52
CA ALA A 133 30.27 -5.65 2.46
C ALA A 133 31.04 -5.98 1.18
N PHE A 134 30.60 -5.46 0.03
CA PHE A 134 31.26 -5.68 -1.25
C PHE A 134 32.64 -5.00 -1.29
N ALA A 135 32.75 -3.78 -0.77
CA ALA A 135 34.00 -3.04 -0.67
C ALA A 135 35.04 -3.77 0.21
N ILE A 136 34.64 -4.25 1.40
CA ILE A 136 35.51 -5.02 2.29
C ILE A 136 35.99 -6.31 1.61
N THR A 137 35.08 -7.02 0.92
CA THR A 137 35.40 -8.27 0.22
C THR A 137 36.44 -8.06 -0.88
N LEU A 138 36.32 -6.98 -1.66
CA LEU A 138 37.29 -6.64 -2.70
C LEU A 138 38.68 -6.31 -2.14
N ILE A 139 38.75 -5.57 -1.03
CA ILE A 139 40.02 -5.23 -0.37
C ILE A 139 40.74 -6.49 0.11
N ILE A 140 40.02 -7.42 0.74
CA ILE A 140 40.60 -8.68 1.22
C ILE A 140 41.15 -9.51 0.06
N LEU A 141 40.38 -9.65 -1.04
CA LEU A 141 40.84 -10.36 -2.23
C LEU A 141 42.08 -9.72 -2.84
N PHE A 142 42.15 -8.39 -2.90
CA PHE A 142 43.31 -7.68 -3.41
C PHE A 142 44.56 -7.92 -2.55
N LEU A 143 44.42 -7.89 -1.22
CA LEU A 143 45.53 -8.16 -0.30
C LEU A 143 46.03 -9.61 -0.43
N ILE A 144 45.12 -10.58 -0.52
CA ILE A 144 45.49 -11.99 -0.73
C ILE A 144 46.22 -12.14 -2.07
N GLY A 145 45.71 -11.54 -3.14
CA GLY A 145 46.35 -11.56 -4.47
C GLY A 145 47.74 -10.92 -4.48
N ALA A 146 47.92 -9.79 -3.78
CA ALA A 146 49.22 -9.13 -3.63
C ALA A 146 50.22 -9.99 -2.85
N ILE A 147 49.78 -10.64 -1.76
CA ILE A 147 50.62 -11.55 -0.97
C ILE A 147 51.02 -12.76 -1.82
N TRP A 148 50.08 -13.39 -2.50
CA TRP A 148 50.35 -14.56 -3.34
C TRP A 148 51.25 -14.22 -4.54
N GLY A 149 50.99 -13.10 -5.22
CA GLY A 149 51.82 -12.61 -6.32
C GLY A 149 53.23 -12.22 -5.86
N SER A 150 53.37 -11.63 -4.67
CA SER A 150 54.70 -11.34 -4.11
C SER A 150 55.47 -12.62 -3.76
N TYR A 151 54.79 -13.65 -3.25
CA TYR A 151 55.40 -14.95 -2.96
C TYR A 151 55.89 -15.64 -4.23
N GLU A 152 55.09 -15.66 -5.30
CA GLU A 152 55.54 -16.19 -6.59
C GLU A 152 56.69 -15.38 -7.20
N MET A 153 56.63 -14.04 -7.15
CA MET A 153 57.74 -13.20 -7.64
C MET A 153 59.05 -13.46 -6.89
N ILE A 154 59.00 -13.66 -5.57
CA ILE A 154 60.18 -14.03 -4.78
C ILE A 154 60.67 -15.44 -5.16
N GLN A 155 59.77 -16.39 -5.40
CA GLN A 155 60.13 -17.74 -5.86
C GLN A 155 60.75 -17.71 -7.25
N TYR A 156 60.18 -16.97 -8.21
CA TYR A 156 60.75 -16.75 -9.54
C TYR A 156 62.12 -16.06 -9.48
N CYS A 157 62.31 -15.08 -8.59
CA CYS A 157 63.64 -14.47 -8.40
C CYS A 157 64.66 -15.43 -7.76
N LYS A 158 64.22 -16.39 -6.94
CA LYS A 158 65.10 -17.43 -6.38
C LYS A 158 65.43 -18.55 -7.37
N THR A 159 64.51 -18.93 -8.25
CA THR A 159 64.71 -20.02 -9.22
C THR A 159 65.46 -19.58 -10.48
N THR A 160 65.34 -18.31 -10.89
CA THR A 160 65.95 -17.79 -12.14
C THR A 160 67.27 -17.04 -11.92
N GLY A 161 67.70 -16.84 -10.67
CA GLY A 161 69.06 -16.37 -10.35
C GLY A 161 69.41 -14.94 -10.77
N SER A 162 68.46 -14.09 -11.15
CA SER A 162 68.71 -12.71 -11.60
C SER A 162 67.85 -11.67 -10.87
N CYS A 163 67.94 -11.65 -9.53
CA CYS A 163 67.51 -10.49 -8.77
C CYS A 163 68.77 -9.82 -8.18
N GLY A 164 69.36 -8.88 -8.93
CA GLY A 164 70.30 -7.91 -8.38
C GLY A 164 71.80 -8.07 -8.70
N ARG A 165 72.16 -8.31 -9.97
CA ARG A 165 73.21 -7.58 -10.72
C ARG A 165 73.09 -7.92 -12.20
#